data_AF-A0A9D9DIC5-F1
#
_entry.id   AF-A0A9D9DIC5-F1
#
_cell.length_a   1.000
_cell.length_b   1.000
_cell.length_c   1.000
_cell.angle_alpha   90.00
_cell.angle_beta   90.00
_cell.angle_gamma   90.00
#
_symmetry.space_group_name_H-M   'P 1'
#
loop_
_entity.id
_entity.type
_entity.pdbx_description
1 polymer ?
#
loop_
_entity_poly.entity_id
_entity_poly.type
_entity_poly.pdbx_seq_one_letter_code
_entity_poly.pdbx_strand_id
1 'polypeptide(L)'
;MWMRFAVPGVFLLFLLLFLILRRKSYFSILCRVLCLALTIWKAIEYALTPLVPTELSHLSYLLLGLSFGFFIRPFYFGAGALSLFSAVGYLLGVVISPNIFLHNMSLPVVIRGIFTHGLLFFLSLYALFYGFKVRRRDVFFPIGFAAAVLFVNYLQLEGYISIPYFSPNGKAMIMILDGSLLSYVFDSYTRFDVVLCQLCIYASFILLLYLLNRLSYRASNERRNLIV
;
A
#
# COMPACT_ATOMS: atom_id res chain seq x y z
N MET A 1 17.32 -9.19 -15.26
CA MET A 1 16.39 -9.40 -16.38
C MET A 1 15.15 -10.18 -15.99
N TRP A 2 15.26 -11.34 -15.33
CA TRP A 2 14.10 -12.17 -14.95
C TRP A 2 13.06 -11.46 -14.06
N MET A 3 13.47 -10.60 -13.11
CA MET A 3 12.54 -9.87 -12.22
C MET A 3 11.55 -8.97 -12.97
N ARG A 4 11.98 -8.38 -14.09
CA ARG A 4 11.12 -7.51 -14.91
C ARG A 4 9.94 -8.27 -15.55
N PHE A 5 10.03 -9.58 -15.66
CA PHE A 5 8.97 -10.43 -16.19
C PHE A 5 8.26 -11.21 -15.09
N ALA A 6 9.00 -11.77 -14.14
CA ALA A 6 8.45 -12.58 -13.06
C ALA A 6 7.53 -11.77 -12.15
N VAL A 7 7.89 -10.53 -11.80
CA VAL A 7 7.09 -9.72 -10.86
C VAL A 7 5.76 -9.27 -11.48
N PRO A 8 5.72 -8.68 -12.69
CA PRO A 8 4.45 -8.43 -13.37
C PRO A 8 3.64 -9.72 -13.58
N GLY A 9 4.29 -10.85 -13.88
CA GLY A 9 3.64 -12.14 -14.02
C GLY A 9 2.92 -12.60 -12.75
N VAL A 10 3.54 -12.43 -11.58
CA VAL A 10 2.91 -12.74 -10.28
C VAL A 10 1.72 -11.80 -10.01
N PHE A 11 1.86 -10.50 -10.28
CA PHE A 11 0.75 -9.54 -10.11
C PHE A 11 -0.42 -9.84 -11.06
N LEU A 12 -0.13 -10.21 -12.30
CA LEU A 12 -1.12 -10.65 -13.27
C LEU A 12 -1.82 -11.94 -12.79
N LEU A 13 -1.07 -12.90 -12.25
CA LEU A 13 -1.65 -14.12 -11.66
C LEU A 13 -2.62 -13.76 -10.52
N PHE A 14 -2.24 -12.88 -9.60
CA PHE A 14 -3.13 -12.42 -8.52
C PHE A 14 -4.37 -11.68 -9.05
N LEU A 15 -4.25 -10.88 -10.12
CA LEU A 15 -5.39 -10.27 -10.79
C LEU A 15 -6.35 -11.33 -11.36
N LEU A 16 -5.81 -12.33 -12.06
CA LEU A 16 -6.60 -13.43 -12.64
C LEU A 16 -7.28 -14.25 -11.55
N LEU A 17 -6.57 -14.59 -10.47
CA LEU A 17 -7.13 -15.26 -9.30
C LEU A 17 -8.28 -14.46 -8.68
N PHE A 18 -8.14 -13.14 -8.54
CA PHE A 18 -9.23 -12.28 -8.08
C PHE A 18 -10.45 -12.36 -9.00
N LEU A 19 -10.25 -12.25 -10.32
CA LEU A 19 -11.34 -12.27 -11.31
C LEU A 19 -12.09 -13.61 -11.36
N ILE A 20 -11.40 -14.73 -11.14
CA ILE A 20 -11.96 -16.08 -11.10
C ILE A 20 -12.68 -16.32 -9.76
N LEU A 21 -11.97 -16.09 -8.65
CA LEU A 21 -12.45 -16.44 -7.32
C LEU A 21 -13.61 -15.54 -6.87
N ARG A 22 -13.70 -14.29 -7.33
CA ARG A 22 -14.82 -13.38 -6.97
C ARG A 22 -16.21 -13.92 -7.28
N ARG A 23 -16.32 -14.92 -8.17
CA ARG A 23 -17.60 -15.56 -8.50
C ARG A 23 -17.99 -16.71 -7.55
N LYS A 24 -17.10 -17.11 -6.63
CA LYS A 24 -17.31 -18.26 -5.74
C LYS A 24 -17.88 -17.80 -4.39
N SER A 25 -18.79 -18.59 -3.82
CA SER A 25 -19.45 -18.30 -2.53
C SER A 25 -18.46 -18.22 -1.35
N TYR A 26 -17.41 -19.06 -1.37
CA TYR A 26 -16.39 -19.10 -0.32
C TYR A 26 -15.33 -17.99 -0.41
N PHE A 27 -15.34 -17.17 -1.47
CA PHE A 27 -14.30 -16.17 -1.73
C PHE A 27 -14.15 -15.16 -0.58
N SER A 28 -15.27 -14.68 -0.04
CA SER A 28 -15.24 -13.75 1.08
C SER A 28 -14.61 -14.35 2.33
N ILE A 29 -14.79 -15.66 2.57
CA ILE A 29 -14.21 -16.34 3.72
C ILE A 29 -12.70 -16.51 3.51
N LEU A 30 -12.30 -16.95 2.32
CA LEU A 30 -10.89 -17.08 1.95
C LEU A 30 -10.12 -15.77 2.15
N CYS A 31 -10.63 -14.64 1.64
CA CYS A 31 -9.95 -13.35 1.82
C CYS A 31 -9.84 -12.93 3.29
N ARG A 32 -10.83 -13.26 4.13
CA ARG A 32 -10.76 -12.97 5.58
C ARG A 32 -9.69 -13.81 6.27
N VAL A 33 -9.62 -15.10 5.96
CA VAL A 33 -8.58 -16.00 6.49
C VAL A 33 -7.19 -15.51 6.09
N LEU A 34 -7.01 -15.13 4.83
CA LEU A 34 -5.74 -14.57 4.34
C LEU A 34 -5.37 -13.26 5.03
N CYS A 35 -6.33 -12.34 5.23
CA CYS A 35 -6.10 -11.11 5.98
C CYS A 35 -5.68 -11.37 7.43
N LEU A 36 -6.36 -12.30 8.11
CA LEU A 36 -6.03 -12.65 9.50
C LEU A 36 -4.63 -13.27 9.58
N ALA A 37 -4.32 -14.21 8.69
CA ALA A 37 -3.00 -14.82 8.61
C ALA A 37 -1.89 -13.78 8.38
N LEU A 38 -2.10 -12.81 7.48
CA LEU A 38 -1.17 -11.70 7.27
C LEU A 38 -1.02 -10.82 8.51
N THR A 39 -2.12 -10.54 9.21
CA THR A 39 -2.09 -9.73 10.45
C THR A 39 -1.26 -10.40 11.51
N ILE A 40 -1.50 -11.69 11.75
CA ILE A 40 -0.78 -12.49 12.74
C ILE A 40 0.70 -12.54 12.37
N TRP A 41 1.02 -12.85 11.10
CA TRP A 41 2.40 -12.90 10.66
C TRP A 41 3.11 -11.55 10.83
N LYS A 42 2.47 -10.43 10.48
CA LYS A 42 3.07 -9.10 10.67
C LYS A 42 3.20 -8.71 12.12
N ALA A 43 2.23 -9.06 12.97
CA ALA A 43 2.34 -8.86 14.42
C ALA A 43 3.53 -9.63 15.01
N ILE A 44 3.74 -10.88 14.59
CA ILE A 44 4.91 -11.68 14.97
C ILE A 44 6.20 -11.04 14.44
N GLU A 45 6.23 -10.60 13.18
CA GLU A 45 7.39 -9.93 12.60
C GLU A 45 7.76 -8.66 13.39
N TYR A 46 6.79 -7.84 13.80
CA TYR A 46 7.06 -6.67 14.66
C TYR A 46 7.46 -7.01 16.08
N ALA A 47 6.96 -8.11 16.64
CA ALA A 47 7.38 -8.55 17.97
C ALA A 47 8.82 -9.06 17.97
N LEU A 48 9.25 -9.70 16.88
CA LEU A 48 10.57 -10.32 16.75
C LEU A 48 11.63 -9.40 16.12
N THR A 49 11.21 -8.41 15.33
CA THR A 49 12.10 -7.43 14.72
C THR A 49 11.72 -6.03 15.20
N PRO A 50 12.67 -5.23 15.73
CA PRO A 50 12.40 -3.85 16.14
C PRO A 50 12.22 -2.91 14.93
N LEU A 51 11.77 -3.44 13.78
CA LEU A 51 11.40 -2.65 12.61
C LEU A 51 10.09 -1.94 12.93
N VAL A 52 10.21 -0.72 13.43
CA VAL A 52 9.10 0.23 13.59
C VAL A 52 8.33 0.34 12.27
N PRO A 53 6.99 0.39 12.29
CA PRO A 53 6.16 0.42 11.08
C PRO A 53 6.18 1.83 10.47
N THR A 54 7.31 2.24 9.93
CA THR A 54 7.48 3.53 9.27
C THR A 54 7.28 3.44 7.76
N GLU A 55 7.26 2.23 7.21
CA GLU A 55 6.93 2.01 5.81
C GLU A 55 5.41 1.90 5.63
N LEU A 56 4.89 2.61 4.63
CA LEU A 56 3.46 2.60 4.33
C LEU A 56 2.94 1.19 4.00
N SER A 57 3.76 0.36 3.36
CA SER A 57 3.46 -1.05 3.06
C SER A 57 3.17 -1.83 4.35
N HIS A 58 4.08 -1.73 5.32
CA HIS A 58 4.03 -2.30 6.67
C HIS A 58 2.77 -1.91 7.44
N LEU A 59 2.40 -0.62 7.42
CA LEU A 59 1.15 -0.13 7.99
C LEU A 59 -0.08 -0.64 7.22
N SER A 60 0.01 -0.75 5.89
CA SER A 60 -1.12 -1.20 5.07
C SER A 60 -1.48 -2.67 5.32
N TYR A 61 -0.51 -3.55 5.61
CA TYR A 61 -0.80 -4.95 5.98
C TYR A 61 -1.62 -5.01 7.28
N LEU A 62 -1.22 -4.25 8.29
CA LEU A 62 -1.94 -4.18 9.56
C LEU A 62 -3.32 -3.56 9.37
N LEU A 63 -3.42 -2.41 8.70
CA LEU A 63 -4.69 -1.74 8.47
C LEU A 63 -5.68 -2.63 7.72
N LEU A 64 -5.22 -3.32 6.67
CA LEU A 64 -6.06 -4.26 5.91
C LEU A 64 -6.52 -5.40 6.83
N GLY A 65 -5.56 -6.03 7.51
CA GLY A 65 -5.79 -7.05 8.51
C GLY A 65 -6.84 -6.71 9.56
N LEU A 66 -6.65 -5.59 10.25
CA LEU A 66 -7.53 -5.06 11.29
C LEU A 66 -8.90 -4.68 10.73
N SER A 67 -8.95 -4.06 9.55
CA SER A 67 -10.23 -3.70 8.89
C SER A 67 -11.08 -4.94 8.64
N PHE A 68 -10.47 -6.02 8.16
CA PHE A 68 -11.16 -7.29 7.89
C PHE A 68 -11.46 -8.12 9.14
N GLY A 69 -10.56 -8.12 10.14
CA GLY A 69 -10.73 -8.87 11.38
C GLY A 69 -11.76 -8.26 12.34
N PHE A 70 -11.79 -6.93 12.44
CA PHE A 70 -12.68 -6.20 13.36
C PHE A 70 -13.91 -5.58 12.69
N PHE A 71 -14.14 -5.86 11.40
CA PHE A 71 -15.30 -5.35 10.64
C PHE A 71 -15.46 -3.82 10.69
N ILE A 72 -14.35 -3.08 10.76
CA ILE A 72 -14.38 -1.63 10.86
C ILE A 72 -14.63 -1.03 9.47
N ARG A 73 -15.91 -0.96 9.12
CA ARG A 73 -16.42 -0.51 7.82
C ARG A 73 -15.75 0.74 7.23
N PRO A 74 -15.54 1.86 7.97
CA PRO A 74 -14.92 3.06 7.38
C PRO A 74 -13.47 2.83 6.94
N PHE A 75 -12.79 1.81 7.46
CA PHE A 75 -11.38 1.55 7.15
C PHE A 75 -11.19 0.67 5.91
N TYR A 76 -12.24 -0.02 5.43
CA TYR A 76 -12.12 -0.92 4.28
C TYR A 76 -11.62 -0.23 3.01
N PHE A 77 -12.21 0.92 2.68
CA PHE A 77 -11.78 1.67 1.49
C PHE A 77 -10.34 2.15 1.64
N GLY A 78 -10.01 2.80 2.76
CA GLY A 78 -8.67 3.36 2.93
C GLY A 78 -7.59 2.30 3.09
N ALA A 79 -7.83 1.25 3.87
CA ALA A 79 -6.91 0.11 3.94
C ALA A 79 -6.71 -0.51 2.56
N GLY A 80 -7.80 -0.77 1.82
CA GLY A 80 -7.73 -1.25 0.44
C GLY A 80 -6.92 -0.32 -0.48
N ALA A 81 -7.16 0.98 -0.43
CA ALA A 81 -6.46 1.95 -1.28
C ALA A 81 -4.96 2.06 -0.95
N LEU A 82 -4.61 2.13 0.33
CA LEU A 82 -3.22 2.20 0.78
C LEU A 82 -2.46 0.90 0.48
N SER A 83 -3.11 -0.25 0.64
CA SER A 83 -2.59 -1.55 0.23
C SER A 83 -2.37 -1.64 -1.28
N LEU A 84 -3.31 -1.12 -2.08
CA LEU A 84 -3.16 -1.06 -3.54
C LEU A 84 -1.96 -0.20 -3.93
N PHE A 85 -1.83 1.01 -3.37
CA PHE A 85 -0.70 1.89 -3.66
C PHE A 85 0.64 1.29 -3.23
N SER A 86 0.68 0.62 -2.08
CA SER A 86 1.89 -0.06 -1.61
C SER A 86 2.28 -1.22 -2.53
N ALA A 87 1.30 -2.01 -2.99
CA ALA A 87 1.57 -3.11 -3.91
C ALA A 87 2.00 -2.63 -5.31
N VAL A 88 1.34 -1.61 -5.85
CA VAL A 88 1.70 -1.00 -7.15
C VAL A 88 3.06 -0.30 -7.06
N GLY A 89 3.33 0.41 -5.95
CA GLY A 89 4.64 1.02 -5.70
C GLY A 89 5.77 -0.01 -5.69
N TYR A 90 5.56 -1.16 -5.04
CA TYR A 90 6.51 -2.28 -5.07
C TYR A 90 6.71 -2.83 -6.49
N LEU A 91 5.62 -3.08 -7.22
CA LEU A 91 5.67 -3.54 -8.62
C LEU A 91 6.50 -2.59 -9.49
N LEU A 92 6.20 -1.29 -9.43
CA LEU A 92 6.91 -0.27 -10.21
C LEU A 92 8.38 -0.18 -9.81
N GLY A 93 8.68 -0.17 -8.49
CA GLY A 93 10.04 -0.14 -7.99
C GLY A 93 10.89 -1.29 -8.51
N VAL A 94 10.33 -2.52 -8.50
CA VAL A 94 11.04 -3.69 -9.00
C VAL A 94 11.19 -3.69 -10.52
N VAL A 95 10.17 -3.25 -11.26
CA VAL A 95 10.22 -3.23 -12.74
C VAL A 95 11.22 -2.19 -13.24
N ILE A 96 11.17 -0.98 -12.67
CA ILE A 96 12.01 0.15 -13.08
C ILE A 96 13.46 -0.12 -12.65
N SER A 97 13.68 -0.46 -11.38
CA SER A 97 15.03 -0.54 -10.78
C SER A 97 15.30 -1.89 -10.08
N PRO A 98 15.29 -3.02 -10.82
CA PRO A 98 15.47 -4.35 -10.23
C PRO A 98 16.85 -4.54 -9.57
N ASN A 99 17.88 -3.85 -10.06
CA ASN A 99 19.25 -3.98 -9.56
C ASN A 99 19.35 -3.49 -8.11
N ILE A 100 18.63 -2.43 -7.73
CA ILE A 100 18.61 -1.89 -6.36
C ILE A 100 18.13 -2.97 -5.38
N PHE A 101 17.11 -3.76 -5.76
CA PHE A 101 16.59 -4.83 -4.93
C PHE A 101 17.56 -6.00 -4.81
N LEU A 102 18.21 -6.39 -5.91
CA LEU A 102 19.15 -7.53 -5.90
C LEU A 102 20.47 -7.22 -5.20
N HIS A 103 20.91 -5.95 -5.18
CA HIS A 103 22.13 -5.54 -4.48
C HIS A 103 21.90 -5.32 -2.99
N ASN A 104 20.72 -4.87 -2.59
CA ASN A 104 20.44 -4.50 -1.19
C ASN A 104 19.73 -5.60 -0.39
N MET A 105 19.17 -6.63 -1.04
CA MET A 105 18.39 -7.67 -0.38
C MET A 105 18.76 -9.07 -0.88
N SER A 106 18.74 -10.04 0.03
CA SER A 106 18.92 -11.44 -0.36
C SER A 106 17.75 -11.94 -1.20
N LEU A 107 18.03 -12.90 -2.11
CA LEU A 107 17.01 -13.46 -3.01
C LEU A 107 15.76 -13.98 -2.27
N PRO A 108 15.86 -14.68 -1.11
CA PRO A 108 14.67 -15.10 -0.36
C PRO A 108 13.82 -13.93 0.14
N VAL A 109 14.43 -12.82 0.56
CA VAL A 109 13.71 -11.61 1.00
C VAL A 109 12.98 -10.97 -0.18
N VAL A 110 13.63 -10.92 -1.35
CA VAL A 110 13.00 -10.43 -2.59
C VAL A 110 11.80 -11.28 -2.98
N ILE A 111 11.94 -12.62 -3.01
CA ILE A 111 10.85 -13.54 -3.33
C ILE A 111 9.68 -13.35 -2.36
N ARG A 112 9.97 -13.31 -1.05
CA ARG A 112 8.97 -13.01 -0.01
C ARG A 112 8.29 -11.67 -0.25
N GLY A 113 9.04 -10.64 -0.63
CA GLY A 113 8.52 -9.32 -1.01
C GLY A 113 7.54 -9.38 -2.18
N ILE A 114 7.87 -10.13 -3.24
CA ILE A 114 7.01 -10.30 -4.41
C ILE A 114 5.68 -10.96 -4.02
N PHE A 115 5.72 -12.06 -3.26
CA PHE A 115 4.51 -12.76 -2.83
C PHE A 115 3.66 -11.93 -1.86
N THR A 116 4.29 -11.24 -0.90
CA THR A 116 3.57 -10.39 0.06
C THR A 116 2.86 -9.24 -0.61
N HIS A 117 3.53 -8.51 -1.51
CA HIS A 117 2.91 -7.40 -2.22
C HIS A 117 1.90 -7.87 -3.27
N GLY A 118 2.10 -9.04 -3.88
CA GLY A 118 1.10 -9.67 -4.74
C GLY A 118 -0.17 -10.07 -3.98
N LEU A 119 -0.02 -10.63 -2.77
CA LEU A 119 -1.16 -10.95 -1.90
C LEU A 119 -1.85 -9.67 -1.40
N LEU A 120 -1.07 -8.62 -1.08
CA LEU A 120 -1.59 -7.30 -0.72
C LEU A 120 -2.41 -6.68 -1.87
N PHE A 121 -1.91 -6.80 -3.11
CA PHE A 121 -2.64 -6.40 -4.31
C PHE A 121 -3.97 -7.15 -4.43
N PHE A 122 -3.96 -8.48 -4.33
CA PHE A 122 -5.17 -9.30 -4.38
C PHE A 122 -6.21 -8.91 -3.32
N LEU A 123 -5.78 -8.74 -2.06
CA LEU A 123 -6.67 -8.37 -0.97
C LEU A 123 -7.17 -6.92 -1.08
N SER A 124 -6.37 -6.02 -1.67
CA SER A 124 -6.81 -4.65 -1.97
C SER A 124 -7.93 -4.64 -3.01
N LEU A 125 -7.84 -5.45 -4.06
CA LEU A 125 -8.90 -5.59 -5.06
C LEU A 125 -10.19 -6.13 -4.42
N TYR A 126 -10.06 -7.10 -3.52
CA TYR A 126 -11.17 -7.58 -2.71
C TYR A 126 -11.76 -6.44 -1.87
N ALA A 127 -10.97 -5.70 -1.10
CA ALA A 127 -11.45 -4.59 -0.26
C ALA A 127 -12.17 -3.50 -1.06
N LEU A 128 -11.59 -3.08 -2.19
CA LEU A 128 -12.03 -1.95 -2.99
C LEU A 128 -13.22 -2.27 -3.89
N PHE A 129 -13.28 -3.48 -4.43
CA PHE A 129 -14.26 -3.82 -5.46
C PHE A 129 -15.20 -4.95 -5.07
N TYR A 130 -14.96 -5.63 -3.95
CA TYR A 130 -15.76 -6.80 -3.54
C TYR A 130 -16.29 -6.81 -2.12
N GLY A 131 -15.53 -6.40 -1.12
CA GLY A 131 -15.86 -6.61 0.29
C GLY A 131 -17.11 -5.85 0.70
N PHE A 132 -16.93 -4.60 1.13
CA PHE A 132 -18.00 -3.83 1.76
C PHE A 132 -18.44 -2.67 0.86
N LYS A 133 -19.69 -2.23 1.08
CA LYS A 133 -20.23 -1.06 0.38
C LYS A 133 -19.47 0.19 0.80
N VAL A 134 -18.74 0.75 -0.16
CA VAL A 134 -18.00 2.01 -0.08
C VAL A 134 -18.97 3.18 -0.15
N ARG A 135 -18.70 4.22 0.64
CA ARG A 135 -19.38 5.51 0.63
C ARG A 135 -18.44 6.58 0.09
N ARG A 136 -19.01 7.65 -0.47
CA ARG A 136 -18.23 8.80 -0.97
C ARG A 136 -17.33 9.44 0.10
N ARG A 137 -17.79 9.42 1.36
CA ARG A 137 -17.04 9.99 2.50
C ARG A 137 -15.90 9.09 2.99
N ASP A 138 -15.85 7.82 2.58
CA ASP A 138 -14.79 6.93 3.05
C ASP A 138 -13.40 7.32 2.50
N VAL A 139 -13.34 8.23 1.50
CA VAL A 139 -12.09 8.83 0.98
C VAL A 139 -11.34 9.67 2.00
N PHE A 140 -12.02 10.22 3.01
CA PHE A 140 -11.38 11.08 4.02
C PHE A 140 -10.47 10.28 4.97
N PHE A 141 -10.77 9.01 5.21
CA PHE A 141 -9.95 8.17 6.07
C PHE A 141 -8.51 7.99 5.54
N PRO A 142 -8.26 7.50 4.31
CA PRO A 142 -6.89 7.37 3.81
C PRO A 142 -6.17 8.72 3.66
N ILE A 143 -6.89 9.82 3.41
CA ILE A 143 -6.29 11.17 3.40
C ILE A 143 -5.80 11.55 4.80
N GLY A 144 -6.67 11.45 5.82
CA GLY A 144 -6.32 11.77 7.20
C GLY A 144 -5.22 10.85 7.75
N PHE A 145 -5.27 9.56 7.40
CA PHE A 145 -4.23 8.60 7.76
C PHE A 145 -2.88 8.97 7.13
N ALA A 146 -2.85 9.25 5.83
CA ALA A 146 -1.61 9.66 5.15
C ALA A 146 -1.04 10.96 5.73
N ALA A 147 -1.91 11.94 6.05
CA ALA A 147 -1.52 13.18 6.70
C ALA A 147 -0.92 12.94 8.09
N ALA A 148 -1.52 12.05 8.90
CA ALA A 148 -0.98 11.67 10.20
C ALA A 148 0.39 10.98 10.08
N VAL A 149 0.56 10.07 9.12
CA VAL A 149 1.85 9.41 8.87
C VAL A 149 2.90 10.43 8.39
N LEU A 150 2.55 11.35 7.49
CA LEU A 150 3.44 12.44 7.06
C LEU A 150 3.87 13.30 8.25
N PHE A 151 2.92 13.69 9.11
CA PHE A 151 3.20 14.49 10.29
C PHE A 151 4.14 13.78 11.26
N VAL A 152 3.94 12.49 11.53
CA VAL A 152 4.86 11.69 12.37
C VAL A 152 6.26 11.64 11.75
N ASN A 153 6.37 11.37 10.43
CA ASN A 153 7.67 11.36 9.76
C ASN A 153 8.37 12.72 9.77
N TYR A 154 7.61 13.82 9.67
CA TYR A 154 8.14 15.18 9.82
C TYR A 154 8.69 15.41 11.22
N LEU A 155 7.93 15.07 12.28
CA LEU A 155 8.42 15.19 13.66
C LEU A 155 9.67 14.34 13.93
N GLN A 156 9.79 13.20 13.27
CA GLN A 156 11.01 12.37 13.34
C GLN A 156 12.19 13.01 12.62
N LEU A 157 11.98 13.59 11.44
CA LEU A 157 13.02 14.27 10.66
C LEU A 157 13.62 15.45 11.44
N GLU A 158 12.77 16.23 12.10
CA GLU A 158 13.18 17.37 12.92
C GLU A 158 13.72 16.97 14.31
N GLY A 159 13.75 15.68 14.63
CA GLY A 159 14.28 15.17 15.90
C GLY A 159 13.37 15.36 17.12
N TYR A 160 12.12 15.81 16.94
CA TYR A 160 11.15 15.93 18.04
C TYR A 160 10.69 14.57 18.58
N ILE A 161 10.71 13.54 17.74
CA ILE A 161 10.37 12.16 18.13
C ILE A 161 11.52 11.25 17.72
N SER A 162 12.13 10.58 18.71
CA SER A 162 13.07 9.49 18.46
C SER A 162 12.36 8.16 18.65
N ILE A 163 12.27 7.36 17.57
CA ILE A 163 11.79 5.99 17.68
C ILE A 163 13.00 5.07 17.62
N PRO A 164 13.19 4.15 18.59
CA PRO A 164 14.29 3.21 18.59
C PRO A 164 14.41 2.48 17.24
N TYR A 165 15.64 2.35 16.73
CA TYR A 165 15.96 1.64 15.48
C TYR A 165 15.36 2.25 14.19
N PHE A 166 14.88 3.49 14.26
CA PHE A 166 14.48 4.24 13.08
C PHE A 166 15.69 4.63 12.23
N SER A 167 15.78 4.05 11.02
CA SER A 167 16.67 4.55 9.97
C SER A 167 15.89 5.46 9.03
N PRO A 168 16.27 6.73 8.82
CA PRO A 168 15.62 7.60 7.84
C PRO A 168 15.92 7.17 6.38
N ASN A 169 17.02 6.44 6.18
CA ASN A 169 17.48 6.05 4.85
C ASN A 169 16.52 5.08 4.16
N GLY A 170 16.11 5.42 2.93
CA GLY A 170 15.32 4.53 2.05
C GLY A 170 13.80 4.58 2.24
N LYS A 171 13.29 5.47 3.10
CA LYS A 171 11.84 5.61 3.31
C LYS A 171 11.26 6.66 2.38
N ALA A 172 10.45 6.21 1.41
CA ALA A 172 9.87 7.07 0.39
C ALA A 172 9.18 8.34 0.94
N MET A 173 8.49 8.27 2.08
CA MET A 173 7.85 9.45 2.68
C MET A 173 8.86 10.47 3.21
N ILE A 174 9.99 10.02 3.77
CA ILE A 174 11.08 10.91 4.20
C ILE A 174 11.75 11.53 2.99
N MET A 175 11.98 10.73 1.94
CA MET A 175 12.59 11.21 0.70
C MET A 175 11.74 12.26 -0.03
N ILE A 176 10.42 12.19 0.15
CA ILE A 176 9.50 13.23 -0.31
C ILE A 176 9.64 14.48 0.55
N LEU A 177 9.70 14.34 1.87
CA LEU A 177 9.79 15.45 2.83
C LEU A 177 11.12 16.22 2.74
N ASP A 178 12.25 15.52 2.66
CA ASP A 178 13.59 16.10 2.58
C ASP A 178 14.02 16.48 1.14
N GLY A 179 13.23 16.07 0.14
CA GLY A 179 13.47 16.35 -1.28
C GLY A 179 14.47 15.44 -1.96
N SER A 180 15.08 14.48 -1.25
CA SER A 180 16.05 13.55 -1.82
C SER A 180 15.47 12.67 -2.93
N LEU A 181 14.13 12.55 -3.03
CA LEU A 181 13.48 11.90 -4.17
C LEU A 181 13.83 12.56 -5.51
N LEU A 182 14.06 13.88 -5.55
CA LEU A 182 14.40 14.59 -6.78
C LEU A 182 15.78 14.21 -7.31
N SER A 183 16.69 13.72 -6.46
CA SER A 183 18.02 13.27 -6.89
C SER A 183 18.00 12.08 -7.86
N TYR A 184 16.87 11.35 -7.93
CA TYR A 184 16.70 10.28 -8.92
C TYR A 184 16.37 10.79 -10.33
N VAL A 185 15.99 12.06 -10.47
CA VAL A 185 15.50 12.64 -11.73
C VAL A 185 16.36 13.82 -12.17
N PHE A 186 16.89 14.60 -11.22
CA PHE A 186 17.66 15.80 -11.50
C PHE A 186 19.00 15.76 -10.75
N ASP A 187 20.08 16.12 -11.45
CA ASP A 187 21.43 16.22 -10.87
C ASP A 187 21.56 17.41 -9.91
N SER A 188 20.70 18.42 -10.05
CA SER A 188 20.59 19.56 -9.14
C SER A 188 19.16 20.09 -9.13
N TYR A 189 18.72 20.60 -7.98
CA TYR A 189 17.38 21.15 -7.80
C TYR A 189 17.39 22.19 -6.68
N THR A 190 16.47 23.15 -6.77
CA THR A 190 16.28 24.21 -5.78
C THR A 190 15.28 23.78 -4.70
N ARG A 191 15.21 24.55 -3.60
CA ARG A 191 14.15 24.36 -2.59
C ARG A 191 12.74 24.51 -3.17
N PHE A 192 12.58 25.37 -4.18
CA PHE A 192 11.28 25.56 -4.83
C PHE A 192 10.84 24.30 -5.60
N ASP A 193 11.78 23.61 -6.25
CA ASP A 193 11.51 22.36 -6.96
C ASP A 193 11.04 21.26 -6.00
N VAL A 194 11.62 21.20 -4.79
CA VAL A 194 11.18 20.28 -3.73
C VAL A 194 9.72 20.53 -3.36
N VAL A 195 9.34 21.79 -3.09
CA VAL A 195 7.96 22.16 -2.74
C VAL A 195 7.00 21.82 -3.88
N LEU A 196 7.35 22.15 -5.12
CA LEU A 196 6.53 21.84 -6.28
C LEU A 196 6.34 20.33 -6.46
N CYS A 197 7.41 19.55 -6.30
CA CYS A 197 7.37 18.08 -6.35
C CYS A 197 6.43 17.50 -5.28
N GLN A 198 6.55 17.95 -4.03
CA GLN A 198 5.67 17.55 -2.94
C GLN A 198 4.20 17.85 -3.24
N LEU A 199 3.89 19.06 -3.70
CA LEU A 199 2.52 19.45 -4.09
C LEU A 199 1.97 18.56 -5.22
N CYS A 200 2.77 18.28 -6.24
CA CYS A 200 2.38 17.40 -7.35
C CYS A 200 2.10 15.96 -6.86
N ILE A 201 2.93 15.42 -5.97
CA ILE A 201 2.74 14.09 -5.40
C ILE A 201 1.46 14.04 -4.57
N TYR A 202 1.24 15.03 -3.69
CA TYR A 202 0.05 15.08 -2.84
C TYR A 202 -1.24 15.28 -3.64
N ALA A 203 -1.23 16.18 -4.63
CA ALA A 203 -2.36 16.38 -5.53
C ALA A 203 -2.69 15.11 -6.33
N SER A 204 -1.66 14.42 -6.86
CA SER A 204 -1.82 13.15 -7.58
C SER A 204 -2.39 12.06 -6.69
N PHE A 205 -1.91 11.95 -5.44
CA PHE A 205 -2.41 11.00 -4.46
C PHE A 205 -3.89 11.23 -4.13
N ILE A 206 -4.28 12.48 -3.86
CA ILE A 206 -5.68 12.85 -3.57
C ILE A 206 -6.58 12.57 -4.78
N LEU A 207 -6.13 12.93 -5.99
CA LEU A 207 -6.86 12.67 -7.22
C LEU A 207 -7.08 11.16 -7.42
N LEU A 208 -6.04 10.35 -7.27
CA LEU A 208 -6.13 8.89 -7.40
C LEU A 208 -7.08 8.29 -6.35
N LEU A 209 -7.02 8.75 -5.10
CA LEU A 209 -7.96 8.33 -4.06
C LEU A 209 -9.42 8.65 -4.42
N TYR A 210 -9.67 9.84 -4.95
CA TYR A 210 -11.02 10.24 -5.35
C TYR A 210 -11.54 9.41 -6.53
N LEU A 211 -10.71 9.20 -7.56
CA LEU A 211 -11.03 8.36 -8.71
C LEU A 211 -11.30 6.92 -8.27
N LEU A 212 -10.44 6.37 -7.42
CA LEU A 212 -10.59 5.01 -6.89
C LEU A 212 -11.86 4.88 -6.05
N ASN A 213 -12.16 5.86 -5.20
CA ASN A 213 -13.40 5.88 -4.43
C ASN A 213 -14.63 5.88 -5.33
N ARG A 214 -14.61 6.67 -6.40
CA ARG A 214 -15.72 6.72 -7.38
C ARG A 214 -15.91 5.38 -8.09
N LEU A 215 -14.82 4.72 -8.48
CA LEU A 215 -14.86 3.39 -9.11
C LEU A 215 -15.38 2.33 -8.15
N SER A 216 -14.84 2.27 -6.93
CA SER A 216 -15.29 1.37 -5.87
C SER A 216 -16.76 1.58 -5.51
N TYR A 217 -17.20 2.83 -5.40
CA TYR A 217 -18.60 3.19 -5.15
C TYR A 217 -19.53 2.65 -6.25
N ARG A 218 -19.18 2.85 -7.53
CA ARG A 218 -19.95 2.32 -8.67
C ARG A 218 -20.01 0.80 -8.65
N ALA A 219 -18.87 0.13 -8.53
CA ALA A 219 -18.79 -1.33 -8.48
C ALA A 219 -19.62 -1.94 -7.33
N SER A 220 -19.65 -1.27 -6.17
CA SER A 220 -20.45 -1.71 -5.02
C SER A 220 -21.96 -1.60 -5.24
N ASN A 221 -22.41 -0.63 -6.06
CA ASN A 221 -23.83 -0.45 -6.37
C ASN A 221 -24.30 -1.39 -7.49
N GLU A 222 -23.50 -1.59 -8.54
CA GLU A 222 -23.83 -2.50 -9.64
C GLU A 222 -24.07 -3.92 -9.16
N ARG A 223 -23.26 -4.40 -8.22
CA ARG A 223 -23.41 -5.73 -7.62
C ARG A 223 -24.74 -5.92 -6.91
N ARG A 224 -25.30 -4.87 -6.31
CA ARG A 224 -26.59 -4.95 -5.62
C ARG A 224 -27.72 -5.26 -6.60
N ASN A 225 -27.63 -4.73 -7.81
CA ASN A 225 -28.63 -4.93 -8.86
C ASN A 225 -28.58 -6.34 -9.47
N LEU A 226 -27.56 -7.14 -9.17
CA LEU A 226 -27.43 -8.53 -9.63
C LEU A 226 -27.92 -9.55 -8.59
N ILE A 227 -28.24 -9.12 -7.38
CA ILE A 227 -28.69 -9.97 -6.26
C ILE A 227 -30.19 -9.76 -5.94
N VAL A 228 -30.82 -8.78 -6.58
CA VAL A 228 -32.27 -8.54 -6.57
C VAL A 228 -32.86 -9.14 -7.84
#